data_AF-A0A6J4Y6P7-F1
#
_entry.id   AF-A0A6J4Y6P7-F1
#
_cell.length_a   1.000
_cell.length_b   1.000
_cell.length_c   1.000
_cell.angle_alpha   90.00
_cell.angle_beta   90.00
_cell.angle_gamma   90.00
#
_symmetry.space_group_name_H-M   'P 1'
#
loop_
_entity.id
_entity.type
_entity.pdbx_description
1 polymer ?
#
loop_
_entity_poly.entity_id
_entity_poly.type
_entity_poly.pdbx_seq_one_letter_code
_entity_poly.pdbx_strand_id
1 'polypeptide(L)'
;MVKWAEDYGAVIDSLGICKIAYQAMGLSPDMVAKSYQAVTGIEMNAADLLMAGERINTLERLLNLKFGLTPGLDTLPARFTDEPISDGPGQGETVDLDRMLGEYYALRGWDPVSGYPSQAKLLELGIATY
;
A
#
# COMPACT_ATOMS: atom_id res chain seq x y z
N MET A 1 -0.59 -9.16 2.27
CA MET A 1 -1.60 -8.94 1.19
C MET A 1 -1.87 -7.45 0.97
N VAL A 2 -2.17 -6.68 2.03
CA VAL A 2 -2.51 -5.24 1.96
C VAL A 2 -1.47 -4.41 1.17
N LYS A 3 -0.18 -4.42 1.57
CA LYS A 3 0.89 -3.71 0.86
C LYS A 3 0.89 -3.99 -0.65
N TRP A 4 0.84 -5.27 -1.04
CA TRP A 4 0.83 -5.67 -2.46
C TRP A 4 -0.39 -5.13 -3.20
N ALA A 5 -1.57 -5.17 -2.58
CA ALA A 5 -2.81 -4.68 -3.17
C ALA A 5 -2.80 -3.15 -3.34
N GLU A 6 -2.22 -2.42 -2.39
CA GLU A 6 -2.03 -0.97 -2.46
C GLU A 6 -1.01 -0.59 -3.54
N ASP A 7 0.14 -1.29 -3.61
CA ASP A 7 1.18 -1.01 -4.59
C ASP A 7 0.69 -1.27 -6.01
N TYR A 8 0.06 -2.43 -6.24
CA TYR A 8 -0.52 -2.70 -7.54
C TYR A 8 -1.72 -1.78 -7.83
N GLY A 9 -2.50 -1.46 -6.80
CA GLY A 9 -3.60 -0.50 -6.89
C GLY A 9 -3.14 0.86 -7.41
N ALA A 10 -2.03 1.39 -6.89
CA ALA A 10 -1.46 2.67 -7.31
C ALA A 10 -0.98 2.65 -8.78
N VAL A 11 -0.42 1.52 -9.23
CA VAL A 11 -0.06 1.31 -10.65
C VAL A 11 -1.30 1.36 -11.54
N ILE A 12 -2.35 0.61 -11.19
CA ILE A 12 -3.60 0.55 -11.95
C ILE A 12 -4.23 1.94 -12.08
N ASP A 13 -4.26 2.70 -10.99
CA ASP A 13 -4.81 4.06 -10.98
C ASP A 13 -3.95 5.01 -11.83
N SER A 14 -2.62 4.89 -11.77
CA SER A 14 -1.68 5.70 -12.57
C SER A 14 -1.75 5.43 -14.08
N LEU A 15 -2.07 4.19 -14.47
CA LEU A 15 -2.23 3.80 -15.87
C LEU A 15 -3.64 4.07 -16.42
N GLY A 16 -4.55 4.58 -15.57
CA GLY A 16 -5.95 4.81 -15.94
C GLY A 16 -6.73 3.53 -16.23
N ILE A 17 -6.27 2.39 -15.71
CA ILE A 17 -6.94 1.10 -15.88
C ILE A 17 -8.06 1.00 -14.84
N CYS A 18 -9.24 0.53 -15.26
CA CYS A 18 -10.36 0.34 -14.34
C CYS A 18 -10.00 -0.67 -13.22
N LYS A 19 -10.24 -0.30 -11.96
CA LYS A 19 -9.94 -1.13 -10.78
C LYS A 19 -10.58 -2.52 -10.83
N ILE A 20 -11.76 -2.64 -11.44
CA ILE A 20 -12.49 -3.93 -11.59
C ILE A 20 -11.67 -4.93 -12.40
N ALA A 21 -10.90 -4.47 -13.39
CA ALA A 21 -10.06 -5.34 -14.21
C ALA A 21 -9.04 -6.10 -13.35
N TYR A 22 -8.47 -5.41 -12.36
CA TYR A 22 -7.59 -5.99 -11.36
C TYR A 22 -8.36 -6.80 -10.30
N GLN A 23 -9.39 -6.23 -9.67
CA GLN A 23 -10.03 -6.80 -8.48
C GLN A 23 -10.92 -8.02 -8.77
N ALA A 24 -11.54 -8.09 -9.95
CA ALA A 24 -12.55 -9.10 -10.26
C ALA A 24 -12.27 -9.89 -11.55
N MET A 25 -11.47 -9.34 -12.46
CA MET A 25 -11.24 -9.95 -13.79
C MET A 25 -9.85 -10.57 -13.94
N GLY A 26 -9.04 -10.59 -12.88
CA GLY A 26 -7.77 -11.32 -12.83
C GLY A 26 -6.63 -10.71 -13.66
N LEU A 27 -6.65 -9.39 -13.89
CA LEU A 27 -5.54 -8.71 -14.58
C LEU A 27 -4.29 -8.74 -13.70
N SER A 28 -3.30 -9.55 -14.08
CA SER A 28 -2.06 -9.72 -13.30
C SER A 28 -1.01 -8.63 -13.59
N PRO A 29 -0.08 -8.37 -12.67
CA PRO A 29 1.04 -7.44 -12.90
C PRO A 29 1.86 -7.78 -14.14
N ASP A 30 2.05 -9.07 -14.46
CA ASP A 30 2.76 -9.49 -15.69
C ASP A 30 2.04 -9.07 -16.97
N MET A 31 0.71 -9.15 -16.99
CA MET A 31 -0.08 -8.69 -18.13
C MET A 31 0.05 -7.18 -18.28
N VAL A 32 -0.06 -6.44 -17.18
CA VAL A 32 0.07 -4.97 -17.18
C VAL A 32 1.47 -4.55 -17.61
N ALA A 33 2.52 -5.22 -17.14
CA ALA A 33 3.91 -4.92 -17.51
C ALA A 33 4.13 -5.10 -19.01
N LYS A 34 3.66 -6.22 -19.57
CA LYS A 34 3.72 -6.49 -21.02
C LYS A 34 2.94 -5.46 -21.82
N SER A 35 1.74 -5.09 -21.36
CA SER A 35 0.93 -4.05 -22.02
C SER A 35 1.61 -2.68 -21.96
N TYR A 36 2.19 -2.31 -20.82
CA TYR A 36 2.93 -1.06 -20.66
C TYR A 36 4.12 -0.99 -21.61
N GLN A 37 4.94 -2.05 -21.67
CA GLN A 37 6.07 -2.12 -22.59
C GLN A 37 5.62 -2.09 -24.05
N ALA A 38 4.55 -2.79 -24.41
CA ALA A 38 4.03 -2.81 -25.78
C ALA A 38 3.53 -1.43 -26.24
N VAL A 39 2.96 -0.62 -25.33
CA VAL A 39 2.44 0.72 -25.66
C VAL A 39 3.53 1.79 -25.64
N THR A 40 4.44 1.73 -24.67
CA THR A 40 5.42 2.80 -24.42
C THR A 40 6.79 2.54 -25.03
N GLY A 41 7.12 1.28 -25.31
CA GLY A 41 8.47 0.84 -25.69
C GLY A 41 9.46 0.78 -24.52
N ILE A 42 9.04 1.12 -23.29
CA ILE A 42 9.90 1.09 -22.10
C ILE A 42 9.88 -0.33 -21.52
N GLU A 43 11.07 -0.92 -21.33
CA GLU A 43 11.20 -2.22 -20.68
C GLU A 43 10.64 -2.17 -19.25
N MET A 44 9.78 -3.13 -18.94
CA MET A 44 9.05 -3.17 -17.67
C MET A 44 8.67 -4.60 -17.34
N ASN A 45 9.00 -5.07 -16.14
CA ASN A 45 8.51 -6.34 -15.60
C ASN A 45 7.55 -6.11 -14.41
N ALA A 46 6.96 -7.20 -13.90
CA ALA A 46 6.01 -7.13 -12.79
C ALA A 46 6.62 -6.55 -11.49
N ALA A 47 7.87 -6.86 -11.19
CA ALA A 47 8.56 -6.35 -10.01
C ALA A 47 8.84 -4.85 -10.14
N ASP A 48 9.25 -4.39 -11.33
CA ASP A 48 9.45 -2.97 -11.63
C ASP A 48 8.15 -2.17 -11.45
N LEU A 49 7.02 -2.71 -11.94
CA LEU A 49 5.71 -2.09 -11.74
C LEU A 49 5.36 -1.98 -10.25
N LEU A 50 5.49 -3.08 -9.50
CA LEU A 50 5.17 -3.06 -8.07
C LEU A 50 6.09 -2.10 -7.29
N MET A 51 7.36 -1.98 -7.69
CA MET A 51 8.28 -0.99 -7.13
C MET A 51 7.86 0.45 -7.45
N ALA A 52 7.33 0.70 -8.66
CA ALA A 52 6.74 1.99 -8.99
C ALA A 52 5.50 2.30 -8.13
N GLY A 53 4.65 1.30 -7.88
CA GLY A 53 3.51 1.40 -6.97
C GLY A 53 3.92 1.72 -5.53
N GLU A 54 4.94 1.03 -5.01
CA GLU A 54 5.48 1.31 -3.67
C GLU A 54 6.07 2.72 -3.56
N ARG A 55 6.71 3.21 -4.62
CA ARG A 55 7.20 4.59 -4.71
C ARG A 55 6.06 5.59 -4.60
N ILE A 56 4.94 5.37 -5.31
CA ILE A 56 3.76 6.23 -5.27
C ILE A 56 3.17 6.29 -3.86
N ASN A 57 2.86 5.13 -3.26
CA ASN A 57 2.31 5.05 -1.90
C ASN A 57 3.24 5.73 -0.87
N THR A 58 4.56 5.59 -1.04
CA THR A 58 5.54 6.22 -0.14
C THR A 58 5.58 7.74 -0.30
N LEU A 59 5.48 8.25 -1.53
CA LEU A 59 5.39 9.70 -1.78
C LEU A 59 4.11 10.30 -1.20
N GLU A 60 2.97 9.61 -1.35
CA GLU A 60 1.70 10.01 -0.73
C GLU A 60 1.80 10.04 0.80
N ARG A 61 2.44 9.02 1.40
CA ARG A 61 2.73 9.01 2.84
C ARG A 61 3.55 10.23 3.26
N LEU A 62 4.65 10.51 2.57
CA LEU A 62 5.50 11.68 2.87
C LEU A 62 4.74 13.00 2.76
N LEU A 63 3.90 13.13 1.72
CA LEU A 63 3.05 14.31 1.53
C LEU A 63 2.06 14.47 2.69
N ASN A 64 1.38 13.39 3.09
CA ASN A 64 0.42 13.44 4.18
C ASN A 64 1.10 13.77 5.53
N LEU A 65 2.27 13.20 5.81
CA LEU A 65 3.06 13.53 7.00
C LEU A 65 3.43 15.03 7.02
N LYS A 66 3.82 15.58 5.87
CA LYS A 66 4.09 17.02 5.72
C LYS A 66 2.85 17.89 6.02
N PHE A 67 1.65 17.36 5.78
CA PHE A 67 0.38 18.03 6.09
C PHE A 67 -0.20 17.67 7.47
N GLY A 68 0.57 17.01 8.33
CA GLY A 68 0.19 16.76 9.72
C GLY A 68 -0.42 15.40 9.99
N LEU A 69 -0.34 14.44 9.06
CA LEU A 69 -0.61 13.04 9.37
C LEU A 69 0.38 12.58 10.46
N THR A 70 -0.11 11.77 11.39
CA THR A 70 0.73 11.12 12.42
C THR A 70 0.34 9.64 12.49
N PRO A 71 1.23 8.74 12.95
CA PRO A 71 0.89 7.33 13.11
C PRO A 71 -0.38 7.07 13.93
N GLY A 72 -0.68 7.92 14.91
CA GLY A 72 -1.90 7.80 15.73
C GLY A 72 -3.21 8.03 14.97
N LEU A 73 -3.15 8.55 13.73
CA LEU A 73 -4.31 8.70 12.86
C LEU A 73 -4.57 7.47 11.97
N ASP A 74 -3.62 6.53 11.90
CA ASP A 74 -3.80 5.27 11.19
C ASP A 74 -4.61 4.32 12.08
N THR A 75 -5.90 4.61 12.25
CA THR A 75 -6.80 3.88 13.16
C THR A 75 -8.12 3.47 12.51
N LEU A 76 -8.92 2.68 13.22
CA LEU A 76 -10.28 2.31 12.84
C LEU A 76 -11.29 2.95 13.80
N PRO A 77 -12.57 3.07 13.40
CA PRO A 77 -13.64 3.37 14.35
C PRO A 77 -13.64 2.36 15.52
N ALA A 78 -13.81 2.85 16.75
CA ALA A 78 -13.72 2.06 17.99
C ALA A 78 -14.58 0.79 18.00
N ARG A 79 -15.71 0.79 17.27
CA ARG A 79 -16.54 -0.40 17.10
C ARG A 79 -15.75 -1.62 16.60
N PHE A 80 -14.77 -1.44 15.72
CA PHE A 80 -14.01 -2.56 15.18
C PHE A 80 -12.96 -3.11 16.14
N THR A 81 -12.46 -2.29 17.07
CA THR A 81 -11.38 -2.66 18.00
C THR A 81 -11.91 -3.05 19.37
N ASP A 82 -13.03 -2.46 19.80
CA ASP A 82 -13.50 -2.51 21.19
C ASP A 82 -14.81 -3.30 21.36
N GLU A 83 -15.63 -3.41 20.31
CA GLU A 83 -16.92 -4.10 20.35
C GLU A 83 -16.79 -5.48 19.67
N PRO A 84 -16.79 -6.59 20.43
CA PRO A 84 -16.73 -7.93 19.84
C PRO A 84 -17.95 -8.22 18.98
N ILE A 85 -17.75 -8.98 17.90
CA ILE A 85 -18.85 -9.43 17.04
C ILE A 85 -19.86 -10.22 17.88
N SER A 86 -21.15 -9.88 17.75
CA SER A 86 -22.24 -10.41 18.57
C SER A 86 -22.57 -11.87 18.30
N ASP A 87 -22.43 -12.31 17.05
CA ASP A 87 -22.95 -13.59 16.55
C ASP A 87 -22.24 -14.05 15.27
N GLY A 88 -22.50 -15.30 14.89
CA GLY A 88 -21.92 -15.90 13.69
C GLY A 88 -20.48 -16.40 13.86
N PRO A 89 -19.79 -16.74 12.75
CA PRO A 89 -18.49 -17.42 12.80
C PRO A 89 -17.36 -16.65 13.49
N GLY A 90 -17.42 -15.32 13.48
CA GLY A 90 -16.44 -14.44 14.13
C GLY A 90 -16.88 -13.97 15.52
N GLN A 91 -17.91 -14.58 16.12
CA GLN A 91 -18.42 -14.16 17.42
C GLN A 91 -17.31 -14.04 18.47
N GLY A 92 -17.27 -12.90 19.16
CA GLY A 92 -16.27 -12.61 20.18
C GLY A 92 -14.94 -12.05 19.64
N GLU A 93 -14.76 -11.96 18.32
CA GLU A 93 -13.55 -11.37 17.73
C GLU A 93 -13.65 -9.84 17.66
N THR A 94 -12.50 -9.19 17.82
CA THR A 94 -12.24 -7.78 17.48
C THR A 94 -11.00 -7.69 16.58
N VAL A 95 -10.76 -6.53 15.97
CA VAL A 95 -9.57 -6.30 15.15
C VAL A 95 -8.37 -5.95 16.03
N ASP A 96 -7.35 -6.81 16.01
CA ASP A 96 -6.03 -6.55 16.61
C ASP A 96 -5.22 -5.59 15.74
N LEU A 97 -5.61 -4.32 15.77
CA LEU A 97 -5.09 -3.29 14.87
C LEU A 97 -3.62 -2.95 15.18
N ASP A 98 -3.23 -2.91 16.46
CA ASP A 98 -1.86 -2.55 16.87
C ASP A 98 -0.83 -3.52 16.28
N ARG A 99 -1.08 -4.83 16.37
CA ARG A 99 -0.21 -5.83 15.75
C ARG A 99 -0.17 -5.68 14.23
N MET A 100 -1.33 -5.52 13.60
CA MET A 100 -1.43 -5.39 12.14
C MET A 100 -0.69 -4.16 11.62
N LEU A 101 -0.79 -3.02 12.30
CA LEU A 101 -0.06 -1.79 11.95
C LEU A 101 1.44 -1.96 12.14
N GLY A 102 1.88 -2.59 13.23
CA GLY A 102 3.29 -2.89 13.46
C GLY A 102 3.89 -3.74 12.32
N GLU A 103 3.20 -4.78 11.91
CA GLU A 103 3.59 -5.62 10.76
C GLU A 103 3.59 -4.81 9.44
N TYR A 104 2.57 -3.98 9.22
CA TYR A 104 2.45 -3.16 8.01
C TYR A 104 3.60 -2.14 7.89
N TYR A 105 3.92 -1.44 8.98
CA TYR A 105 5.00 -0.46 9.03
C TYR A 105 6.35 -1.12 8.79
N ALA A 106 6.60 -2.29 9.39
CA ALA A 106 7.81 -3.07 9.15
C ALA A 106 7.93 -3.46 7.66
N LEU A 107 6.85 -3.93 7.04
CA LEU A 107 6.82 -4.28 5.60
C LEU A 107 7.03 -3.07 4.69
N ARG A 108 6.56 -1.89 5.11
CA ARG A 108 6.74 -0.62 4.39
C ARG A 108 8.11 0.02 4.64
N GLY A 109 8.86 -0.44 5.65
CA GLY A 109 10.09 0.20 6.10
C GLY A 109 9.84 1.59 6.70
N TRP A 110 8.71 1.77 7.37
CA TRP A 110 8.31 3.00 8.05
C TRP A 110 8.59 2.92 9.54
N ASP A 111 8.98 4.05 10.13
CA ASP A 111 9.21 4.18 11.56
C ASP A 111 7.86 4.27 12.32
N PRO A 112 7.62 3.43 13.34
CA PRO A 112 6.33 3.39 14.05
C PRO A 112 6.04 4.63 14.89
N VAL A 113 7.07 5.41 15.25
CA VAL A 113 6.90 6.59 16.11
C VAL A 113 6.58 7.83 15.28
N SER A 114 7.35 8.06 14.21
CA SER A 114 7.25 9.24 13.36
C SER A 114 6.37 9.00 12.12
N GLY A 115 6.19 7.76 11.69
CA GLY A 115 5.48 7.38 10.48
C GLY A 115 6.30 7.57 9.20
N TYR A 116 7.53 8.09 9.29
CA TYR A 116 8.38 8.37 8.15
C TYR A 116 9.05 7.09 7.62
N PRO A 117 9.20 6.95 6.28
CA PRO A 117 10.01 5.90 5.69
C PRO A 117 11.49 6.02 6.09
N SER A 118 12.15 4.89 6.26
CA SER A 118 13.59 4.85 6.50
C SER A 118 14.39 5.40 5.31
N GLN A 119 15.58 5.94 5.60
CA GLN A 119 16.50 6.41 4.55
C GLN A 119 16.87 5.31 3.54
N ALA A 120 17.05 4.07 4.02
CA ALA A 120 17.30 2.91 3.16
C ALA A 120 16.14 2.68 2.17
N LYS A 121 14.88 2.76 2.65
CA LYS A 121 13.69 2.62 1.81
C LYS A 121 13.57 3.76 0.78
N LEU A 122 13.88 5.00 1.17
CA LEU A 122 13.86 6.12 0.24
C LEU A 122 14.92 5.99 -0.87
N LEU A 123 16.10 5.48 -0.54
CA LEU A 123 17.16 5.18 -1.51
C LEU A 123 16.75 4.05 -2.46
N GLU A 124 16.21 2.95 -1.93
CA GLU A 124 15.69 1.81 -2.71
C GLU A 124 14.64 2.28 -3.72
N LEU A 125 13.74 3.16 -3.31
CA LEU A 125 12.67 3.68 -4.16
C LEU A 125 13.12 4.84 -5.06
N GLY A 126 14.36 5.32 -4.97
CA GLY A 126 14.86 6.41 -5.80
C GLY A 126 14.24 7.78 -5.51
N ILE A 127 13.80 8.01 -4.26
CA ILE A 127 13.13 9.25 -3.81
C ILE A 127 13.79 9.87 -2.57
N ALA A 128 15.07 9.60 -2.34
CA ALA A 128 15.82 10.12 -1.18
C ALA A 128 16.03 11.64 -1.16
N THR A 129 15.78 12.33 -2.29
CA THR A 129 15.91 13.80 -2.40
C THR A 129 14.59 14.55 -2.25
N TYR A 130 13.50 13.85 -1.92
CA TYR A 130 12.20 14.45 -1.63
C TYR A 130 12.16 15.04 -0.22
#